data_AF-A0A257JLI7-F1
#
_entry.id   AF-A0A257JLI7-F1
#
_cell.length_a   1.000
_cell.length_b   1.000
_cell.length_c   1.000
_cell.angle_alpha   90.00
_cell.angle_beta   90.00
_cell.angle_gamma   90.00
#
_symmetry.space_group_name_H-M   'P 1'
#
loop_
_entity.id
_entity.type
_entity.pdbx_description
1 polymer ?
#
loop_
_entity_poly.entity_id
_entity_poly.type
_entity_poly.pdbx_seq_one_letter_code
_entity_poly.pdbx_strand_id
1 'polypeptide(L)'
;MTTLDTHAIHSARRRMTPNDARKRTIRVKTTRLVFLAGATLATMLLVGSVIVRGVQGAAIDTSKLVQGDQFVMDAPEFVGNTREGKRLKVTGLKATRSISDPAGAVRLEKPKLETADGSVATADDGIWSQDAQTLSLKGNVVFARKTGERATGASAMWTSDPSVLTLEGGTQIVLPSGEAATAQSLQWDEAKGAVALNGNTRVTFKNGEATSERAYFDKETRTLTGIGAIRIQSELGTGTADRYEYNTQSRRLRLTGNVIAQLN
;
A
#
# COMPACT_ATOMS: atom_id res chain seq x y z
N MET A 1 21.55 -68.53 -65.37
CA MET A 1 20.30 -67.75 -65.27
C MET A 1 19.60 -68.26 -64.03
N THR A 2 19.74 -67.57 -62.91
CA THR A 2 19.20 -68.02 -61.62
C THR A 2 18.59 -66.81 -60.95
N THR A 3 17.27 -66.77 -60.99
CA THR A 3 16.41 -65.75 -60.39
C THR A 3 16.50 -65.84 -58.86
N LEU A 4 16.77 -64.70 -58.23
CA LEU A 4 16.75 -64.47 -56.80
C LEU A 4 15.29 -64.29 -56.34
N ASP A 5 14.83 -65.15 -55.44
CA ASP A 5 13.61 -64.91 -54.68
C ASP A 5 13.92 -64.31 -53.31
N THR A 6 13.17 -63.26 -53.01
CA THR A 6 13.23 -62.44 -51.80
C THR A 6 12.40 -63.10 -50.69
N HIS A 7 13.02 -63.37 -49.54
CA HIS A 7 12.29 -63.58 -48.29
C HIS A 7 12.66 -62.50 -47.28
N ALA A 8 11.69 -61.61 -47.00
CA ALA A 8 11.72 -60.71 -45.87
C ALA A 8 11.47 -61.50 -44.57
N ILE A 9 12.29 -61.30 -43.54
CA ILE A 9 11.98 -61.72 -42.16
C ILE A 9 12.20 -60.55 -41.19
N HIS A 10 11.10 -60.25 -40.50
CA HIS A 10 10.90 -59.32 -39.40
C HIS A 10 12.07 -59.16 -38.40
N SER A 11 12.34 -57.93 -37.99
CA SER A 11 13.20 -57.61 -36.85
C SER A 11 12.59 -58.16 -35.54
N ALA A 12 13.33 -59.02 -34.87
CA ALA A 12 12.92 -59.62 -33.60
C ALA A 12 12.76 -58.54 -32.51
N ARG A 13 11.51 -58.24 -32.14
CA ARG A 13 11.18 -57.41 -30.97
C ARG A 13 11.66 -58.15 -29.71
N ARG A 14 12.78 -57.70 -29.13
CA ARG A 14 13.43 -58.28 -27.94
C ARG A 14 12.42 -58.37 -26.80
N ARG A 15 11.94 -59.58 -26.48
CA ARG A 15 10.99 -59.83 -25.40
C ARG A 15 11.68 -59.52 -24.06
N MET A 16 11.18 -58.51 -23.36
CA MET A 16 11.64 -58.13 -22.03
C MET A 16 11.25 -59.25 -21.05
N THR A 17 12.22 -59.79 -20.33
CA THR A 17 11.95 -60.89 -19.40
C THR A 17 11.16 -60.37 -18.17
N PRO A 18 10.27 -61.18 -17.56
CA PRO A 18 9.49 -60.75 -16.38
C PRO A 18 10.37 -60.27 -15.21
N ASN A 19 11.60 -60.79 -15.11
CA ASN A 19 12.57 -60.39 -14.09
C ASN A 19 13.20 -59.01 -14.33
N ASP A 20 13.38 -58.59 -15.59
CA ASP A 20 13.88 -57.26 -15.93
C ASP A 20 12.83 -56.17 -15.71
N ALA A 21 11.55 -56.50 -15.93
CA ALA A 21 10.44 -55.62 -15.59
C ALA A 21 10.32 -55.42 -14.06
N ARG A 22 10.42 -56.50 -13.26
CA ARG A 22 10.40 -56.41 -11.78
C ARG A 22 11.56 -55.59 -11.23
N LYS A 23 12.78 -55.74 -11.75
CA LYS A 23 13.95 -54.96 -11.33
C LYS A 23 13.78 -53.46 -11.61
N ARG A 24 13.18 -53.08 -12.75
CA ARG A 24 12.85 -51.68 -13.04
C ARG A 24 11.75 -51.14 -12.13
N THR A 25 10.70 -51.92 -11.84
CA THR A 25 9.63 -51.50 -10.93
C THR A 25 10.13 -51.28 -9.50
N ILE A 26 11.02 -52.15 -9.00
CA ILE A 26 11.62 -52.01 -7.67
C ILE A 26 12.49 -50.75 -7.63
N ARG A 27 13.38 -50.51 -8.61
CA ARG A 27 14.19 -49.29 -8.65
C ARG A 27 13.34 -48.02 -8.65
N VAL A 28 12.31 -47.94 -9.50
CA VAL A 28 11.45 -46.76 -9.57
C VAL A 28 10.68 -46.55 -8.27
N LYS A 29 10.19 -47.62 -7.63
CA LYS A 29 9.52 -47.54 -6.32
C LYS A 29 10.47 -47.06 -5.23
N THR A 30 11.70 -47.58 -5.17
CA THR A 30 12.70 -47.17 -4.18
C THR A 30 13.11 -45.71 -4.40
N THR A 31 13.37 -45.29 -5.64
CA THR A 31 13.69 -43.88 -5.94
C THR A 31 12.54 -42.95 -5.55
N ARG A 32 11.29 -43.31 -5.85
CA ARG A 32 10.11 -42.51 -5.47
C ARG A 32 9.96 -42.39 -3.95
N LEU A 33 10.25 -43.47 -3.21
CA LEU A 33 10.17 -43.48 -1.75
C LEU A 33 11.25 -42.61 -1.11
N VAL A 34 12.49 -42.69 -1.60
CA VAL A 34 13.61 -41.85 -1.12
C VAL A 34 13.34 -40.38 -1.40
N PHE A 35 12.78 -40.05 -2.56
CA PHE A 35 12.46 -38.67 -2.92
C PHE A 35 11.34 -38.07 -2.04
N LEU A 36 10.28 -38.85 -1.75
CA LEU A 36 9.22 -38.40 -0.83
C LEU A 36 9.71 -38.26 0.61
N ALA A 37 10.53 -39.20 1.09
CA ALA A 37 11.11 -39.12 2.43
C ALA A 37 12.05 -37.92 2.58
N GLY A 38 12.88 -37.64 1.57
CA GLY A 38 13.74 -36.46 1.54
C GLY A 38 12.95 -35.15 1.50
N ALA A 39 11.90 -35.06 0.67
CA ALA A 39 11.07 -33.87 0.56
C ALA A 39 10.34 -33.54 1.87
N THR A 40 9.76 -34.55 2.52
CA THR A 40 9.04 -34.36 3.80
C THR A 40 9.96 -33.92 4.94
N LEU A 41 11.15 -34.52 5.06
CA LEU A 41 12.17 -34.09 6.03
C LEU A 41 12.65 -32.66 5.78
N ALA A 42 12.89 -32.30 4.51
CA ALA A 42 13.29 -30.94 4.14
C ALA A 42 12.18 -29.92 4.46
N THR A 43 10.91 -30.24 4.19
CA THR A 43 9.77 -29.38 4.55
C THR A 43 9.63 -29.23 6.06
N MET A 44 9.76 -30.31 6.85
CA MET A 44 9.73 -30.22 8.32
C MET A 44 10.86 -29.35 8.87
N LEU A 45 12.08 -29.50 8.35
CA LEU A 45 13.22 -28.69 8.78
C LEU A 45 13.06 -27.21 8.41
N LEU A 46 12.58 -26.92 7.20
CA LEU A 46 12.34 -25.54 6.76
C LEU A 46 11.22 -24.88 7.58
N VAL A 47 10.05 -25.53 7.69
CA VAL A 47 8.91 -25.01 8.46
C VAL A 47 9.28 -24.88 9.94
N GLY A 48 9.98 -25.85 10.51
CA GLY A 48 10.49 -25.79 11.88
C GLY A 48 11.45 -24.61 12.10
N SER A 49 12.40 -24.39 11.18
CA SER A 49 13.37 -23.29 11.29
C SER A 49 12.74 -21.89 11.17
N VAL A 50 11.69 -21.75 10.36
CA VAL A 50 10.94 -20.49 10.21
C VAL A 50 10.14 -20.19 11.49
N ILE A 51 9.51 -21.21 12.10
CA ILE A 51 8.79 -21.05 13.36
C ILE A 51 9.74 -20.69 14.51
N VAL A 52 10.88 -21.38 14.62
CA VAL A 52 11.86 -21.11 15.69
C VAL A 52 12.45 -19.70 15.57
N ARG A 53 12.76 -19.22 14.36
CA ARG A 53 13.27 -17.86 14.15
C ARG A 53 12.19 -16.77 14.21
N GLY A 54 10.91 -17.13 14.03
CA GLY A 54 9.78 -16.22 14.21
C GLY A 54 9.44 -15.96 15.68
N VAL A 55 9.79 -16.89 16.57
CA VAL A 55 9.51 -16.81 18.03
C VAL A 55 10.75 -16.43 18.85
N GLN A 56 11.95 -16.78 18.38
CA GLN A 56 13.20 -16.32 18.99
C GLN A 56 13.58 -14.95 18.43
N GLY A 57 12.85 -13.93 18.88
CA GLY A 57 13.44 -12.59 18.99
C GLY A 57 14.75 -12.72 19.75
N ALA A 58 15.76 -11.97 19.33
CA ALA A 58 17.06 -11.87 20.01
C ALA A 58 16.86 -11.84 21.53
N ALA A 59 17.76 -12.44 22.31
CA ALA A 59 17.73 -12.30 23.76
C ALA A 59 17.84 -10.81 24.12
N ILE A 60 16.69 -10.14 24.23
CA ILE A 60 16.59 -8.75 24.62
C ILE A 60 16.65 -8.74 26.14
N ASP A 61 17.52 -7.90 26.68
CA ASP A 61 17.67 -7.64 28.10
C ASP A 61 16.31 -7.14 28.65
N THR A 62 15.52 -8.05 29.21
CA THR A 62 14.11 -7.83 29.61
C THR A 62 13.98 -6.84 30.76
N SER A 63 15.09 -6.52 31.44
CA SER A 63 15.16 -5.55 32.54
C SER A 63 14.87 -4.11 32.10
N LYS A 64 15.07 -3.77 30.82
CA LYS A 64 14.75 -2.44 30.25
C LYS A 64 13.46 -2.39 29.44
N LEU A 65 12.85 -3.54 29.15
CA LEU A 65 11.68 -3.66 28.28
C LEU A 65 10.34 -3.50 28.99
N VAL A 66 10.32 -3.56 30.32
CA VAL A 66 9.09 -3.54 31.13
C VAL A 66 9.15 -2.34 32.06
N GLN A 67 8.33 -1.33 31.78
CA GLN A 67 8.14 -0.18 32.66
C GLN A 67 6.71 -0.25 33.23
N GLY A 68 6.55 -0.88 34.40
CA GLY A 68 5.23 -1.19 34.96
C GLY A 68 4.48 -2.23 34.12
N ASP A 69 3.22 -1.96 33.78
CA ASP A 69 2.35 -2.86 32.99
C ASP A 69 2.48 -2.68 31.46
N GLN A 70 3.58 -2.07 30.98
CA GLN A 70 3.79 -1.81 29.56
C GLN A 70 5.13 -2.35 29.06
N PHE A 71 5.07 -2.98 27.88
CA PHE A 71 6.24 -3.25 27.07
C PHE A 71 6.66 -1.97 26.36
N VAL A 72 7.89 -1.54 26.63
CA VAL A 72 8.51 -0.37 26.01
C VAL A 72 9.54 -0.85 24.99
N MET A 73 9.45 -0.32 23.77
CA MET A 73 10.41 -0.59 22.70
C MET A 73 11.04 0.72 22.26
N ASP A 74 12.36 0.78 22.26
CA ASP A 74 13.10 1.91 21.72
C ASP A 74 13.38 1.67 20.23
N ALA A 75 13.20 2.71 19.41
CA ALA A 75 13.37 2.67 17.95
C ALA A 75 12.67 1.46 17.28
N PRO A 76 11.36 1.24 17.50
CA PRO A 76 10.66 0.09 16.94
C PRO A 76 10.61 0.14 15.41
N GLU A 77 10.72 -1.04 14.79
CA GLU A 77 10.48 -1.24 13.36
C GLU A 77 9.49 -2.39 13.15
N PHE A 78 8.32 -2.06 12.57
CA PHE A 78 7.31 -3.02 12.16
C PHE A 78 7.30 -3.11 10.64
N VAL A 79 7.53 -4.31 10.12
CA VAL A 79 7.45 -4.59 8.69
C VAL A 79 6.26 -5.51 8.45
N GLY A 80 5.38 -5.08 7.55
CA GLY A 80 4.19 -5.82 7.17
C GLY A 80 4.00 -5.85 5.66
N ASN A 81 2.99 -6.58 5.23
CA ASN A 81 2.49 -6.50 3.87
C ASN A 81 1.02 -6.08 3.91
N THR A 82 0.61 -5.25 2.96
CA THR A 82 -0.81 -5.04 2.69
C THR A 82 -1.43 -6.35 2.17
N ARG A 83 -2.76 -6.43 2.13
CA ARG A 83 -3.45 -7.61 1.57
C ARG A 83 -3.09 -7.90 0.12
N GLU A 84 -2.74 -6.85 -0.64
CA GLU A 84 -2.22 -6.94 -2.01
C GLU A 84 -0.77 -7.42 -2.10
N GLY A 85 -0.11 -7.71 -0.97
CA GLY A 85 1.28 -8.14 -0.90
C GLY A 85 2.30 -7.00 -1.00
N LYS A 86 1.87 -5.73 -0.96
CA LYS A 86 2.78 -4.58 -0.98
C LYS A 86 3.43 -4.40 0.38
N ARG A 87 4.75 -4.20 0.42
CA ARG A 87 5.49 -4.00 1.67
C ARG A 87 5.13 -2.67 2.34
N LEU A 88 4.96 -2.71 3.66
CA LEU A 88 4.76 -1.57 4.53
C LEU A 88 5.84 -1.57 5.61
N LYS A 89 6.31 -0.39 5.99
CA LYS A 89 7.20 -0.22 7.15
C LYS A 89 6.64 0.88 8.05
N VAL A 90 6.50 0.58 9.34
CA VAL A 90 6.14 1.55 10.39
C VAL A 90 7.30 1.61 11.36
N THR A 91 7.87 2.79 11.57
CA THR A 91 8.88 3.02 12.60
C THR A 91 8.43 4.09 13.57
N GLY A 92 9.09 4.20 14.72
CA GLY A 92 8.86 5.30 15.66
C GLY A 92 10.12 5.56 16.50
N LEU A 93 10.10 6.62 17.29
CA LEU A 93 11.12 6.85 18.32
C LEU A 93 10.96 5.87 19.47
N LYS A 94 9.72 5.64 19.89
CA LYS A 94 9.34 4.76 20.99
C LYS A 94 8.02 4.08 20.67
N ALA A 95 7.87 2.82 21.08
CA ALA A 95 6.58 2.15 21.11
C ALA A 95 6.24 1.71 22.53
N THR A 96 4.95 1.74 22.86
CA THR A 96 4.43 1.14 24.08
C THR A 96 3.28 0.20 23.76
N ARG A 97 3.23 -0.94 24.44
CA ARG A 97 2.14 -1.92 24.35
C ARG A 97 1.75 -2.39 25.74
N SER A 98 0.46 -2.65 25.95
CA SER A 98 0.01 -3.21 27.23
C SER A 98 0.51 -4.65 27.41
N ILE A 99 0.93 -5.01 28.62
CA ILE A 99 1.25 -6.40 28.99
C ILE A 99 -0.04 -7.22 29.17
N SER A 100 -1.12 -6.59 29.64
CA SER A 100 -2.43 -7.23 29.79
C SER A 100 -3.11 -7.54 28.45
N ASP A 101 -2.68 -6.89 27.38
CA ASP A 101 -3.17 -7.10 26.01
C ASP A 101 -2.01 -7.11 25.01
N PRO A 102 -1.24 -8.22 24.96
CA PRO A 102 -0.13 -8.40 24.02
C PRO A 102 -0.56 -8.63 22.58
N ALA A 103 -1.86 -8.62 22.27
CA ALA A 103 -2.39 -8.62 20.90
C ALA A 103 -2.89 -7.22 20.49
N GLY A 104 -3.20 -6.37 21.46
CA GLY A 104 -3.74 -5.04 21.28
C GLY A 104 -2.82 -4.03 20.60
N ALA A 105 -3.37 -2.82 20.50
CA ALA A 105 -2.79 -1.71 19.77
C ALA A 105 -1.45 -1.23 20.37
N VAL A 106 -0.54 -0.85 19.48
CA VAL A 106 0.78 -0.33 19.81
C VAL A 106 0.75 1.19 19.68
N ARG A 107 1.05 1.90 20.76
CA ARG A 107 1.20 3.37 20.72
C ARG A 107 2.61 3.71 20.27
N LEU A 108 2.74 4.69 19.40
CA LEU A 108 3.98 5.10 18.75
C LEU A 108 4.23 6.57 19.02
N GLU A 109 5.45 6.91 19.41
CA GLU A 109 5.95 8.28 19.49
C GLU A 109 6.73 8.60 18.21
N LYS A 110 6.45 9.75 17.60
CA LYS A 110 7.03 10.19 16.32
C LYS A 110 6.95 9.09 15.25
N PRO A 111 5.75 8.53 14.96
CA PRO A 111 5.61 7.48 13.98
C PRO A 111 6.01 7.95 12.59
N LYS A 112 6.58 7.03 11.82
CA LYS A 112 6.85 7.17 10.39
C LYS A 112 6.33 5.93 9.65
N LEU A 113 5.40 6.15 8.74
CA LEU A 113 4.91 5.15 7.79
C LEU A 113 5.66 5.29 6.47
N GLU A 114 6.13 4.17 5.92
CA GLU A 114 6.63 4.08 4.56
C GLU A 114 5.83 3.01 3.79
N THR A 115 5.23 3.42 2.69
CA THR A 115 4.45 2.55 1.79
C THR A 115 5.32 2.04 0.63
N ALA A 116 4.85 0.99 -0.06
CA ALA A 116 5.62 0.35 -1.14
C ALA A 116 5.94 1.28 -2.32
N ASP A 117 5.10 2.30 -2.57
CA ASP A 117 5.31 3.32 -3.59
C ASP A 117 6.36 4.38 -3.19
N GLY A 118 6.89 4.29 -1.96
CA GLY A 118 7.84 5.24 -1.38
C GLY A 118 7.20 6.50 -0.80
N SER A 119 5.88 6.53 -0.62
CA SER A 119 5.23 7.60 0.14
C SER A 119 5.53 7.46 1.64
N VAL A 120 5.59 8.60 2.33
CA VAL A 120 5.96 8.70 3.74
C VAL A 120 4.91 9.48 4.50
N ALA A 121 4.42 8.94 5.62
CA ALA A 121 3.58 9.68 6.57
C ALA A 121 4.31 9.83 7.91
N THR A 122 4.26 11.01 8.52
CA THR A 122 4.84 11.28 9.85
C THR A 122 3.85 12.05 10.73
N ALA A 123 3.93 11.87 12.04
CA ALA A 123 3.12 12.58 13.02
C ALA A 123 3.83 12.71 14.37
N ASP A 124 3.20 13.36 15.35
CA ASP A 124 3.68 13.42 16.73
C ASP A 124 3.41 12.11 17.48
N ASP A 125 2.17 11.61 17.37
CA ASP A 125 1.70 10.39 18.01
C ASP A 125 1.04 9.45 16.99
N GLY A 126 1.08 8.15 17.26
CA GLY A 126 0.39 7.16 16.46
C GLY A 126 -0.12 5.97 17.25
N ILE A 127 -1.10 5.28 16.69
CA ILE A 127 -1.63 4.02 17.21
C ILE A 127 -1.70 3.04 16.06
N TRP A 128 -0.92 1.97 16.14
CA TRP A 128 -0.92 0.87 15.20
C TRP A 128 -1.78 -0.27 15.74
N SER A 129 -2.81 -0.65 14.99
CA SER A 129 -3.58 -1.87 15.22
C SER A 129 -3.20 -2.90 14.18
N GLN A 130 -2.56 -4.00 14.62
CA GLN A 130 -2.17 -5.09 13.73
C GLN A 130 -3.40 -5.85 13.20
N ASP A 131 -4.40 -6.08 14.06
CA ASP A 131 -5.61 -6.82 13.71
C ASP A 131 -6.47 -6.06 12.70
N ALA A 132 -6.66 -4.76 12.93
CA ALA A 132 -7.42 -3.92 12.00
C ALA A 132 -6.57 -3.46 10.80
N GLN A 133 -5.26 -3.71 10.82
CA GLN A 133 -4.27 -3.17 9.88
C GLN A 133 -4.44 -1.65 9.65
N THR A 134 -4.65 -0.93 10.75
CA THR A 134 -4.87 0.52 10.72
C THR A 134 -3.78 1.26 11.49
N LEU A 135 -3.36 2.40 10.94
CA LEU A 135 -2.48 3.35 11.60
C LEU A 135 -3.24 4.66 11.80
N SER A 136 -3.57 4.98 13.05
CA SER A 136 -4.04 6.30 13.42
C SER A 136 -2.84 7.19 13.74
N LEU A 137 -2.85 8.41 13.24
CA LEU A 137 -1.80 9.42 13.38
C LEU A 137 -2.43 10.70 13.94
N LYS A 138 -1.74 11.36 14.87
CA LYS A 138 -2.22 12.57 15.52
C LYS A 138 -1.08 13.56 15.75
N GLY A 139 -1.39 14.84 15.55
CA GLY A 139 -0.45 15.95 15.76
C GLY A 139 0.50 16.10 14.58
N ASN A 140 0.53 17.31 14.01
CA ASN A 140 1.43 17.71 12.92
C ASN A 140 1.59 16.64 11.82
N VAL A 141 0.45 16.10 11.36
CA VAL A 141 0.50 15.00 10.39
C VAL A 141 0.95 15.54 9.04
N VAL A 142 1.95 14.87 8.47
CA VAL A 142 2.51 15.17 7.16
C VAL A 142 2.53 13.89 6.35
N PHE A 143 1.97 13.94 5.16
CA PHE A 143 2.07 12.89 4.15
C PHE A 143 2.79 13.42 2.92
N ALA A 144 3.88 12.78 2.51
CA ALA A 144 4.67 13.16 1.35
C ALA A 144 4.78 11.97 0.40
N ARG A 145 4.43 12.17 -0.87
CA ARG A 145 4.59 11.14 -1.90
C ARG A 145 5.94 11.25 -2.57
N LYS A 146 6.41 10.11 -3.08
CA LYS A 146 7.60 10.06 -3.95
C LYS A 146 7.46 10.94 -5.19
N THR A 147 6.23 11.13 -5.69
CA THR A 147 5.93 11.99 -6.85
C THR A 147 5.93 13.48 -6.55
N GLY A 148 6.11 13.88 -5.29
CA GLY A 148 6.29 15.27 -4.86
C GLY A 148 5.06 15.93 -4.24
N GLU A 149 3.89 15.29 -4.25
CA GLU A 149 2.70 15.78 -3.54
C GLU A 149 2.95 15.76 -2.03
N ARG A 150 2.49 16.81 -1.34
CA ARG A 150 2.60 16.91 0.11
C ARG A 150 1.26 17.32 0.71
N ALA A 151 0.73 16.51 1.62
CA ALA A 151 -0.47 16.81 2.38
C ALA A 151 -0.18 16.96 3.87
N THR A 152 -0.93 17.82 4.55
CA THR A 152 -0.84 18.06 5.99
C THR A 152 -2.22 18.07 6.63
N GLY A 153 -2.29 17.74 7.92
CA GLY A 153 -3.52 17.74 8.71
C GLY A 153 -3.25 17.58 10.20
N ALA A 154 -4.30 17.71 11.03
CA ALA A 154 -4.19 17.54 12.48
C ALA A 154 -4.19 16.06 12.91
N SER A 155 -4.93 15.24 12.17
CA SER A 155 -4.99 13.79 12.35
C SER A 155 -5.03 13.09 11.00
N ALA A 156 -4.61 11.84 10.98
CA ALA A 156 -4.82 10.96 9.85
C ALA A 156 -5.14 9.54 10.28
N MET A 157 -5.80 8.80 9.39
CA MET A 157 -6.00 7.38 9.51
C MET A 157 -5.59 6.73 8.19
N TRP A 158 -4.69 5.77 8.28
CA TRP A 158 -4.32 4.92 7.15
C TRP A 158 -4.88 3.51 7.37
N THR A 159 -5.50 2.96 6.34
CA THR A 159 -5.98 1.58 6.28
C THR A 159 -5.21 0.83 5.20
N SER A 160 -4.84 -0.43 5.45
CA SER A 160 -4.15 -1.25 4.45
C SER A 160 -5.07 -1.84 3.38
N ASP A 161 -6.35 -2.02 3.71
CA ASP A 161 -7.36 -2.67 2.88
C ASP A 161 -8.73 -2.01 3.11
N PRO A 162 -9.17 -1.09 2.22
CA PRO A 162 -8.43 -0.58 1.06
C PRO A 162 -7.25 0.31 1.47
N SER A 163 -6.21 0.43 0.62
CA SER A 163 -5.08 1.36 0.83
C SER A 163 -5.54 2.81 0.71
N VAL A 164 -6.05 3.34 1.83
CA VAL A 164 -6.69 4.65 1.92
C VAL A 164 -6.06 5.43 3.06
N LEU A 165 -5.70 6.68 2.77
CA LEU A 165 -5.27 7.65 3.77
C LEU A 165 -6.34 8.73 3.91
N THR A 166 -6.84 8.93 5.11
CA THR A 166 -7.78 10.02 5.44
C THR A 166 -7.08 11.00 6.35
N LEU A 167 -6.97 12.28 5.97
CA LEU A 167 -6.53 13.38 6.83
C LEU A 167 -7.71 14.24 7.24
N GLU A 168 -7.67 14.74 8.47
CA GLU A 168 -8.73 15.58 9.05
C GLU A 168 -8.16 16.74 9.88
N GLY A 169 -9.05 17.62 10.31
CA GLY A 169 -8.73 18.75 11.20
C GLY A 169 -8.15 19.96 10.45
N GLY A 170 -8.63 20.22 9.24
CA GLY A 170 -8.09 21.24 8.36
C GLY A 170 -6.88 20.69 7.62
N THR A 171 -7.09 20.40 6.35
CA THR A 171 -6.11 19.75 5.49
C THR A 171 -5.61 20.72 4.44
N GLN A 172 -4.34 20.57 4.10
CA GLN A 172 -3.73 21.24 2.96
C GLN A 172 -3.04 20.18 2.12
N ILE A 173 -3.13 20.30 0.79
CA ILE A 173 -2.33 19.54 -0.16
C ILE A 173 -1.64 20.50 -1.11
N VAL A 174 -0.37 20.26 -1.38
CA VAL A 174 0.43 20.96 -2.37
C VAL A 174 0.85 19.97 -3.44
N LEU A 175 0.56 20.30 -4.69
CA LEU A 175 0.95 19.52 -5.86
C LEU A 175 2.35 19.93 -6.34
N PRO A 176 3.09 19.02 -7.01
CA PRO A 176 4.44 19.31 -7.54
C PRO A 176 4.49 20.51 -8.49
N SER A 177 3.37 20.79 -9.17
CA SER A 177 3.23 21.91 -10.10
C SER A 177 2.98 23.27 -9.43
N GLY A 178 2.88 23.29 -8.09
CA GLY A 178 2.75 24.49 -7.26
C GLY A 178 1.32 24.84 -6.86
N GLU A 179 0.30 24.20 -7.45
CA GLU A 179 -1.08 24.36 -6.99
C GLU A 179 -1.25 23.82 -5.57
N ALA A 180 -2.08 24.49 -4.79
CA ALA A 180 -2.41 24.11 -3.44
C ALA A 180 -3.93 24.01 -3.27
N ALA A 181 -4.37 23.09 -2.43
CA ALA A 181 -5.76 23.03 -2.02
C ALA A 181 -5.88 22.89 -0.51
N THR A 182 -6.92 23.47 0.06
CA THR A 182 -7.29 23.36 1.46
C THR A 182 -8.72 22.87 1.58
N ALA A 183 -9.01 22.04 2.57
CA ALA A 183 -10.34 21.47 2.83
C ALA A 183 -10.46 21.02 4.29
N GLN A 184 -11.66 20.69 4.76
CA GLN A 184 -11.87 20.15 6.11
C GLN A 184 -11.27 18.75 6.27
N SER A 185 -11.44 17.89 5.26
CA SER A 185 -10.83 16.57 5.20
C SER A 185 -10.32 16.25 3.79
N LEU A 186 -9.33 15.37 3.76
CA LEU A 186 -8.71 14.84 2.55
C LEU A 186 -8.74 13.33 2.61
N GLN A 187 -9.24 12.68 1.57
CA GLN A 187 -9.15 11.23 1.42
C GLN A 187 -8.34 10.90 0.17
N TRP A 188 -7.28 10.14 0.35
CA TRP A 188 -6.47 9.60 -0.73
C TRP A 188 -6.80 8.11 -0.89
N ASP A 189 -7.30 7.72 -2.05
CA ASP A 189 -7.50 6.32 -2.43
C ASP A 189 -6.39 5.92 -3.41
N GLU A 190 -5.47 5.07 -2.94
CA GLU A 190 -4.32 4.66 -3.76
C GLU A 190 -4.75 3.78 -4.94
N ALA A 191 -5.75 2.92 -4.75
CA ALA A 191 -6.24 2.01 -5.78
C ALA A 191 -6.94 2.76 -6.91
N LYS A 192 -7.66 3.84 -6.58
CA LYS A 192 -8.34 4.68 -7.58
C LYS A 192 -7.46 5.79 -8.16
N GLY A 193 -6.27 6.03 -7.59
CA GLY A 193 -5.43 7.16 -8.01
C GLY A 193 -6.10 8.52 -7.83
N ALA A 194 -7.04 8.63 -6.87
CA ALA A 194 -7.91 9.79 -6.71
C ALA A 194 -7.76 10.39 -5.31
N VAL A 195 -7.87 11.72 -5.25
CA VAL A 195 -7.89 12.50 -4.01
C VAL A 195 -9.23 13.20 -3.91
N ALA A 196 -9.96 12.96 -2.83
CA ALA A 196 -11.16 13.71 -2.50
C ALA A 196 -10.84 14.75 -1.42
N LEU A 197 -11.28 15.97 -1.66
CA LEU A 197 -11.20 17.11 -0.75
C LEU A 197 -12.61 17.49 -0.36
N ASN A 198 -12.95 17.36 0.92
CA ASN A 198 -14.30 17.57 1.41
C ASN A 198 -14.38 18.74 2.38
N GLY A 199 -15.42 19.56 2.21
CA GLY A 199 -15.78 20.63 3.12
C GLY A 199 -14.98 21.90 2.86
N ASN A 200 -15.68 22.94 2.39
CA ASN A 200 -15.14 24.29 2.17
C ASN A 200 -13.81 24.29 1.40
N THR A 201 -13.76 23.51 0.32
CA THR A 201 -12.55 23.32 -0.47
C THR A 201 -12.17 24.62 -1.18
N ARG A 202 -10.95 25.10 -0.93
CA ARG A 202 -10.32 26.22 -1.64
C ARG A 202 -9.11 25.71 -2.39
N VAL A 203 -9.06 25.95 -3.69
CA VAL A 203 -7.98 25.55 -4.59
C VAL A 203 -7.35 26.80 -5.16
N THR A 204 -6.03 26.91 -5.03
CA THR A 204 -5.22 27.97 -5.60
C THR A 204 -4.41 27.41 -6.75
N PHE A 205 -4.50 28.07 -7.90
CA PHE A 205 -3.72 27.78 -9.09
C PHE A 205 -3.03 29.06 -9.57
N LYS A 206 -2.13 28.93 -10.57
CA LYS A 206 -1.19 30.00 -10.93
C LYS A 206 -1.83 31.38 -11.13
N ASN A 207 -3.02 31.43 -11.73
CA ASN A 207 -3.68 32.67 -12.12
C ASN A 207 -5.04 32.85 -11.44
N GLY A 208 -5.25 32.24 -10.28
CA GLY A 208 -6.52 32.39 -9.57
C GLY A 208 -6.77 31.38 -8.45
N GLU A 209 -7.99 31.45 -7.93
CA GLU A 209 -8.50 30.52 -6.95
C GLU A 209 -9.93 30.10 -7.27
N ALA A 210 -10.29 28.91 -6.81
CA ALA A 210 -11.64 28.39 -6.84
C ALA A 210 -12.04 27.92 -5.45
N THR A 211 -13.26 28.25 -5.04
CA THR A 211 -13.90 27.71 -3.84
C THR A 211 -15.03 26.79 -4.26
N SER A 212 -15.26 25.73 -3.49
CA SER A 212 -16.28 24.70 -3.75
C SER A 212 -16.61 23.96 -2.46
N GLU A 213 -17.72 23.23 -2.42
CA GLU A 213 -18.05 22.38 -1.26
C GLU A 213 -17.16 21.14 -1.21
N ARG A 214 -16.87 20.57 -2.38
CA ARG A 214 -15.99 19.41 -2.54
C ARG A 214 -15.15 19.58 -3.80
N ALA A 215 -13.95 19.02 -3.78
CA ALA A 215 -13.16 18.85 -4.99
C ALA A 215 -12.55 17.45 -5.08
N TYR A 216 -12.23 17.05 -6.30
CA TYR A 216 -11.63 15.77 -6.60
C TYR A 216 -10.42 16.01 -7.50
N PHE A 217 -9.29 15.42 -7.17
CA PHE A 217 -8.13 15.40 -8.05
C PHE A 217 -7.91 13.98 -8.56
N ASP A 218 -7.96 13.84 -9.88
CA ASP A 218 -7.66 12.62 -10.59
C ASP A 218 -6.20 12.67 -11.08
N LYS A 219 -5.39 11.71 -10.62
CA LYS A 219 -3.95 11.69 -10.91
C LYS A 219 -3.65 11.32 -12.37
N GLU A 220 -4.47 10.49 -13.00
CA GLU A 220 -4.25 10.00 -14.36
C GLU A 220 -4.51 11.13 -15.36
N THR A 221 -5.66 11.79 -15.23
CA THR A 221 -6.07 12.88 -16.11
C THR A 221 -5.48 14.24 -15.70
N ARG A 222 -4.84 14.32 -14.52
CA ARG A 222 -4.32 15.57 -13.92
C ARG A 222 -5.41 16.65 -13.81
N THR A 223 -6.64 16.24 -13.54
CA THR A 223 -7.80 17.13 -13.53
C THR A 223 -8.32 17.30 -12.11
N LEU A 224 -8.42 18.55 -11.69
CA LEU A 224 -9.07 18.96 -10.46
C LEU A 224 -10.50 19.38 -10.77
N THR A 225 -11.48 18.70 -10.19
CA THR A 225 -12.90 18.95 -10.37
C THR A 225 -13.50 19.48 -9.08
N GLY A 226 -14.07 20.68 -9.08
CA GLY A 226 -14.89 21.15 -7.96
C GLY A 226 -16.38 21.01 -8.25
N ILE A 227 -17.15 20.76 -7.19
CA ILE A 227 -18.61 20.57 -7.24
C ILE A 227 -19.26 21.31 -6.06
N GLY A 228 -20.49 21.79 -6.27
CA GLY A 228 -21.30 22.50 -5.29
C GLY A 228 -21.30 24.00 -5.56
N ALA A 229 -21.52 24.82 -4.53
CA ALA A 229 -21.46 26.27 -4.67
C ALA A 229 -20.05 26.75 -5.05
N ILE A 230 -19.81 26.98 -6.36
CA ILE A 230 -18.49 27.38 -6.87
C ILE A 230 -18.39 28.88 -7.05
N ARG A 231 -17.27 29.43 -6.56
CA ARG A 231 -16.82 30.77 -6.91
C ARG A 231 -15.38 30.70 -7.39
N ILE A 232 -15.09 31.42 -8.46
CA ILE A 232 -13.78 31.47 -9.09
C ILE A 232 -13.37 32.92 -9.19
N GLN A 233 -12.13 33.18 -8.83
CA GLN A 233 -11.48 34.46 -8.99
C GLN A 233 -10.19 34.25 -9.77
N SER A 234 -10.01 34.98 -10.85
CA SER A 234 -8.83 34.93 -11.70
C SER A 234 -8.45 36.33 -12.17
N GLU A 235 -7.31 36.44 -12.84
CA GLU A 235 -6.88 37.68 -13.50
C GLU A 235 -7.88 38.17 -14.57
N LEU A 236 -8.64 37.25 -15.16
CA LEU A 236 -9.64 37.55 -16.19
C LEU A 236 -10.97 38.07 -15.62
N GLY A 237 -11.19 37.93 -14.31
CA GLY A 237 -12.42 38.29 -13.65
C GLY A 237 -12.91 37.23 -12.65
N THR A 238 -14.18 37.35 -12.28
CA THR A 238 -14.85 36.48 -11.31
C THR A 238 -15.95 35.66 -11.98
N GLY A 239 -16.29 34.51 -11.41
CA GLY A 239 -17.42 33.74 -11.89
C GLY A 239 -17.95 32.70 -10.91
N THR A 240 -19.15 32.23 -11.20
CA THR A 240 -19.84 31.13 -10.51
C THR A 240 -20.24 30.07 -11.53
N ALA A 241 -20.30 28.82 -11.09
CA ALA A 241 -20.71 27.67 -11.92
C ALA A 241 -21.27 26.56 -11.03
N ASP A 242 -21.87 25.53 -11.63
CA ASP A 242 -22.28 24.32 -10.88
C ASP A 242 -21.10 23.34 -10.74
N ARG A 243 -20.14 23.40 -11.68
CA ARG A 243 -18.94 22.58 -11.72
C ARG A 243 -17.80 23.34 -12.38
N TYR A 244 -16.58 23.12 -11.89
CA TYR A 244 -15.36 23.51 -12.58
C TYR A 244 -14.43 22.33 -12.75
N GLU A 245 -13.64 22.36 -13.81
CA GLU A 245 -12.57 21.42 -14.09
C GLU A 245 -11.33 22.20 -14.47
N TYR A 246 -10.25 22.00 -13.72
CA TYR A 246 -8.96 22.58 -13.98
C TYR A 246 -7.95 21.47 -14.25
N ASN A 247 -7.41 21.43 -15.46
CA ASN A 247 -6.34 20.50 -15.81
C ASN A 247 -4.99 21.13 -15.47
N THR A 248 -4.25 20.55 -14.53
CA THR A 248 -3.02 21.16 -14.00
C THR A 248 -1.87 21.19 -15.00
N GLN A 249 -1.90 20.32 -16.02
CA GLN A 249 -0.88 20.27 -17.06
C GLN A 249 -1.10 21.31 -18.16
N SER A 250 -2.31 21.33 -18.75
CA SER A 250 -2.69 22.27 -19.81
C SER A 250 -3.09 23.65 -19.28
N ARG A 251 -3.30 23.77 -17.96
CA ARG A 251 -3.80 24.97 -17.27
C ARG A 251 -5.14 25.46 -17.80
N ARG A 252 -5.92 24.55 -18.37
CA ARG A 252 -7.24 24.85 -18.91
C ARG A 252 -8.28 24.74 -17.79
N LEU A 253 -9.00 25.84 -17.57
CA LEU A 253 -10.19 25.89 -16.74
C LEU A 253 -11.44 25.74 -17.61
N ARG A 254 -12.34 24.84 -17.24
CA ARG A 254 -13.64 24.64 -17.86
C ARG A 254 -14.73 24.79 -16.80
N LEU A 255 -15.71 25.62 -17.08
CA LEU A 255 -16.89 25.83 -16.25
C LEU A 255 -18.10 25.19 -16.93
N THR A 256 -18.94 24.51 -16.15
CA THR A 256 -20.16 23.87 -16.67
C THR A 256 -21.35 24.11 -15.75
N GLY A 257 -22.55 24.06 -16.34
CA GLY A 257 -23.82 24.34 -15.67
C GLY A 257 -24.22 25.82 -15.77
N ASN A 258 -24.80 26.36 -14.70
CA ASN A 258 -25.19 27.76 -14.59
C ASN A 258 -23.98 28.67 -14.41
N VAL A 259 -23.34 29.03 -15.52
CA VAL A 259 -22.14 29.86 -15.52
C VAL A 259 -22.52 31.35 -15.56
N ILE A 260 -22.10 32.09 -14.54
CA ILE A 260 -22.15 33.56 -14.53
C ILE A 260 -20.71 34.04 -14.40
N ALA A 261 -20.25 34.87 -15.33
CA ALA A 261 -18.90 35.42 -15.31
C ALA A 261 -18.95 36.94 -15.48
N GLN A 262 -18.14 37.63 -14.68
CA GLN A 262 -17.89 39.05 -14.80
C GLN A 262 -16.40 39.23 -15.10
N LEU A 263 -16.12 39.73 -16.31
CA LEU A 263 -14.76 40.02 -16.74
C LEU A 263 -14.30 41.36 -16.16
N ASN A 264 -12.99 41.46 -15.93
CA ASN A 264 -12.33 42.72 -15.55
C ASN A 264 -12.27 43.71 -16.71
#